data_AF-A0A6B3FXF1-F1
#
_entry.id   AF-A0A6B3FXF1-F1
#
_cell.length_a   1.000
_cell.length_b   1.000
_cell.length_c   1.000
_cell.angle_alpha   90.00
_cell.angle_beta   90.00
_cell.angle_gamma   90.00
#
_symmetry.space_group_name_H-M   'P 1'
#
loop_
_entity.id
_entity.type
_entity.pdbx_description
1 polymer ?
#
loop_
_entity_poly.entity_id
_entity_poly.type
_entity_poly.pdbx_seq_one_letter_code
_entity_poly.pdbx_strand_id
1 'polypeptide(L)'
;PGRTDDGAPVRYVALGDSFSSGPGIPDQTDESCGRSSRNYPTLVAASLGAVSFADVTCAGADTRHMTAPQGAANPQFDALRPDTTLVTLG
;
A
#
# COMPACT_ATOMS: atom_id res chain seq x y z
N PRO A 1 -20.95 -6.60 21.47
CA PRO A 1 -20.62 -7.46 20.30
C PRO A 1 -19.31 -7.00 19.65
N GLY A 2 -18.18 -7.43 20.21
CA GLY A 2 -16.85 -7.27 19.60
C GLY A 2 -16.41 -8.63 19.10
N ARG A 3 -16.17 -8.75 17.79
CA ARG A 3 -15.71 -10.01 17.20
C ARG A 3 -14.20 -10.11 17.44
N THR A 4 -13.77 -11.24 17.99
CA THR A 4 -12.38 -11.69 18.05
C THR A 4 -11.87 -11.92 16.63
N ASP A 5 -10.90 -11.14 16.16
CA ASP A 5 -10.32 -11.24 14.81
C ASP A 5 -9.15 -12.25 14.74
N ASP A 6 -9.22 -13.36 15.48
CA ASP A 6 -8.23 -14.43 15.40
C ASP A 6 -8.49 -15.36 14.18
N GLY A 7 -8.69 -14.78 12.99
CA GLY A 7 -8.89 -15.53 11.75
C GLY A 7 -9.54 -14.82 10.57
N ALA A 8 -9.79 -13.51 10.62
CA ALA A 8 -10.32 -12.79 9.45
C ALA A 8 -9.24 -12.69 8.35
N PRO A 9 -9.56 -12.95 7.06
CA PRO A 9 -8.58 -12.84 5.98
C PRO A 9 -7.99 -11.43 5.87
N VAL A 10 -6.66 -11.34 5.75
CA VAL A 10 -5.97 -10.05 5.59
C VAL A 10 -6.15 -9.55 4.15
N ARG A 11 -6.80 -8.41 4.01
CA ARG A 11 -6.96 -7.65 2.76
C ARG A 11 -6.27 -6.31 2.94
N TYR A 12 -5.04 -6.24 2.45
CA TYR A 12 -4.10 -5.20 2.81
C TYR A 12 -4.00 -4.13 1.72
N VAL A 13 -4.12 -2.86 2.11
CA VAL A 13 -3.82 -1.71 1.26
C VAL A 13 -2.64 -0.94 1.86
N ALA A 14 -1.59 -0.72 1.09
CA ALA A 14 -0.44 0.09 1.49
C ALA A 14 -0.47 1.45 0.81
N LEU A 15 -0.49 2.49 1.64
CA LEU A 15 -0.49 3.89 1.25
C LEU A 15 0.82 4.52 1.74
N GLY A 16 1.35 5.47 0.99
CA GLY A 16 2.46 6.27 1.47
C GLY A 16 3.38 6.82 0.40
N ASP A 17 4.51 7.32 0.88
CA ASP A 17 5.53 7.99 0.09
C ASP A 17 6.72 7.08 -0.27
N SER A 18 7.89 7.68 -0.55
CA SER A 18 9.14 6.98 -0.85
C SER A 18 9.62 6.01 0.24
N PHE A 19 9.35 6.29 1.52
CA PHE A 19 9.71 5.40 2.61
C PHE A 19 8.95 4.07 2.52
N SER A 20 7.74 4.13 1.96
CA SER A 20 6.90 2.96 1.72
C SER A 20 7.10 2.36 0.32
N SER A 21 7.35 3.16 -0.72
CA SER A 21 7.53 2.66 -2.09
C SER A 21 8.89 1.98 -2.31
N GLY A 22 9.93 2.38 -1.56
CA GLY A 22 11.26 1.81 -1.65
C GLY A 22 12.04 2.10 -2.95
N PRO A 23 12.20 3.37 -3.36
CA PRO A 23 13.04 3.71 -4.50
C PRO A 23 14.48 3.25 -4.29
N GLY A 24 15.10 2.69 -5.33
CA GLY A 24 16.48 2.16 -5.27
C GLY A 24 16.60 0.76 -4.67
N ILE A 25 15.52 0.20 -4.09
CA ILE A 25 15.46 -1.25 -3.82
C ILE A 25 15.27 -1.97 -5.16
N PRO A 26 15.96 -3.09 -5.45
CA PRO A 26 15.84 -3.79 -6.73
C PRO A 26 14.40 -4.17 -7.12
N ASP A 27 14.20 -4.51 -8.39
CA ASP A 27 12.93 -5.01 -8.95
C ASP A 27 11.77 -4.01 -8.81
N GLN A 28 11.91 -2.83 -9.45
CA GLN A 28 10.88 -1.79 -9.51
C GLN A 28 9.66 -2.26 -10.32
N THR A 29 8.49 -2.20 -9.70
CA THR A 29 7.18 -2.51 -10.31
C THR A 29 6.50 -1.28 -10.88
N ASP A 30 6.88 -0.10 -10.40
CA ASP A 30 6.44 1.19 -10.92
C ASP A 30 7.59 2.18 -10.81
N GLU A 31 8.26 2.43 -11.94
CA GLU A 31 9.37 3.38 -12.02
C GLU A 31 8.94 4.82 -11.73
N SER A 32 7.70 5.20 -12.08
CA SER A 32 7.20 6.56 -11.88
C SER A 32 6.95 6.87 -10.42
N CYS A 33 6.51 5.87 -9.66
CA CYS A 33 6.32 5.94 -8.22
C CYS A 33 7.51 5.44 -7.42
N GLY A 34 8.60 5.00 -8.07
CA GLY A 34 9.75 4.39 -7.40
C GLY A 34 9.33 3.24 -6.48
N ARG A 35 8.38 2.39 -6.92
CA ARG A 35 7.83 1.29 -6.13
C ARG A 35 8.54 -0.01 -6.43
N SER A 36 9.20 -0.58 -5.42
CA SER A 36 9.86 -1.89 -5.49
C SER A 36 8.91 -3.04 -5.15
N SER A 37 9.06 -4.18 -5.84
CA SER A 37 8.46 -5.47 -5.42
C SER A 37 9.07 -6.05 -4.14
N ARG A 38 10.04 -5.35 -3.53
CA ARG A 38 10.72 -5.74 -2.28
C ARG A 38 10.68 -4.62 -1.23
N ASN A 39 9.75 -3.68 -1.37
CA ASN A 39 9.49 -2.67 -0.34
C ASN A 39 8.85 -3.30 0.91
N TYR A 40 8.82 -2.56 2.03
CA TYR A 40 8.31 -3.14 3.29
C TYR A 40 6.85 -3.60 3.18
N PRO A 41 5.93 -2.90 2.47
CA PRO A 41 4.55 -3.38 2.32
C PRO A 41 4.48 -4.74 1.64
N THR A 42 5.27 -4.97 0.58
CA THR A 42 5.29 -6.27 -0.10
C THR A 42 5.78 -7.38 0.84
N LEU A 43 6.80 -7.12 1.65
CA LEU A 43 7.31 -8.09 2.63
C LEU A 43 6.30 -8.38 3.76
N VAL A 44 5.61 -7.34 4.24
CA VAL A 44 4.54 -7.48 5.24
C VAL A 44 3.37 -8.29 4.69
N ALA A 45 2.90 -7.97 3.47
CA ALA A 45 1.82 -8.68 2.81
C ALA A 45 2.10 -10.19 2.70
N ALA A 46 3.33 -10.55 2.30
CA ALA A 46 3.79 -11.92 2.24
C ALA A 46 3.84 -12.59 3.63
N SER A 47 4.38 -11.90 4.64
CA SER A 47 4.49 -12.43 6.01
C SER A 47 3.14 -12.71 6.66
N LEU A 48 2.12 -11.92 6.32
CA LEU A 48 0.76 -12.04 6.84
C LEU A 48 -0.10 -13.04 6.03
N GLY A 49 0.41 -13.54 4.90
CA GLY A 49 -0.39 -14.37 3.99
C GLY A 49 -1.63 -13.64 3.48
N ALA A 50 -1.51 -12.35 3.15
CA ALA A 50 -2.63 -11.53 2.72
C ALA A 50 -3.34 -12.15 1.51
N VAL A 51 -4.66 -12.33 1.60
CA VAL A 51 -5.47 -12.91 0.51
C VAL A 51 -5.70 -11.92 -0.62
N SER A 52 -5.49 -10.63 -0.35
CA SER A 52 -5.40 -9.58 -1.36
C SER A 52 -4.49 -8.46 -0.87
N PHE A 53 -3.72 -7.89 -1.79
CA PHE A 53 -2.79 -6.80 -1.50
C PHE A 53 -2.86 -5.73 -2.61
N ALA A 54 -3.01 -4.47 -2.21
CA ALA A 54 -2.89 -3.33 -3.09
C ALA A 54 -1.81 -2.40 -2.54
N ASP A 55 -0.67 -2.35 -3.22
CA ASP A 55 0.32 -1.32 -2.99
C ASP A 55 0.01 -0.14 -3.91
N VAL A 56 -0.20 1.05 -3.36
CA VAL A 56 -0.34 2.31 -4.13
C VAL A 56 0.59 3.39 -3.59
N THR A 57 1.67 2.99 -2.92
CA THR A 57 2.72 3.89 -2.45
C THR A 57 3.42 4.56 -3.63
N CYS A 58 3.76 5.83 -3.48
CA CYS A 58 4.36 6.62 -4.55
C CYS A 58 5.37 7.63 -4.01
N ALA A 59 6.61 7.57 -4.50
CA ALA A 59 7.67 8.48 -4.12
C ALA A 59 7.25 9.95 -4.28
N GLY A 60 7.47 10.75 -3.24
CA GLY A 60 7.11 12.17 -3.23
C GLY A 60 5.62 12.46 -2.93
N ALA A 61 4.81 11.44 -2.65
CA ALA A 61 3.45 11.65 -2.16
C ALA A 61 3.46 12.40 -0.82
N ASP A 62 2.81 13.56 -0.75
CA ASP A 62 2.34 14.12 0.52
C ASP A 62 0.85 13.79 0.79
N THR A 63 0.33 14.27 1.94
CA THR A 63 -1.03 14.00 2.40
C THR A 63 -2.14 14.47 1.45
N ARG A 64 -1.88 15.40 0.52
CA ARG A 64 -2.87 15.82 -0.49
C ARG A 64 -3.15 14.69 -1.47
N HIS A 65 -2.17 13.84 -1.73
CA HIS A 65 -2.31 12.73 -2.69
C HIS A 65 -3.13 11.56 -2.13
N MET A 66 -3.56 11.64 -0.87
CA MET A 66 -4.56 10.72 -0.34
C MET A 66 -5.91 10.88 -1.05
N THR A 67 -6.29 12.10 -1.37
CA THR A 67 -7.59 12.44 -2.00
C THR A 67 -7.49 13.11 -3.37
N ALA A 68 -6.27 13.41 -3.83
CA ALA A 68 -6.00 13.97 -5.15
C ALA A 68 -4.97 13.14 -5.93
N PRO A 69 -4.98 13.16 -7.28
CA PRO A 69 -3.99 12.45 -8.08
C PRO A 69 -2.56 12.98 -7.86
N GLN A 70 -1.56 12.11 -7.97
CA GLN A 70 -0.14 12.46 -8.09
C GLN A 70 0.35 12.20 -9.51
N GLY A 71 0.34 13.23 -10.36
CA GLY A 71 0.62 13.05 -11.78
C GLY A 71 -0.39 12.10 -12.43
N ALA A 72 0.08 10.94 -12.89
CA ALA A 72 -0.78 9.89 -13.47
C ALA A 72 -1.31 8.87 -12.43
N ALA A 73 -0.80 8.88 -11.19
CA ALA A 73 -1.29 8.01 -10.13
C ALA A 73 -2.61 8.57 -9.57
N ASN A 74 -3.61 7.70 -9.40
CA ASN A 74 -4.88 8.04 -8.77
C ASN A 74 -4.68 8.45 -7.30
N PRO A 75 -5.64 9.17 -6.68
CA PRO A 75 -5.69 9.35 -5.24
C PRO A 75 -5.48 8.04 -4.49
N GLN A 76 -4.63 8.03 -3.47
CA GLN A 76 -4.27 6.79 -2.79
C GLN A 76 -5.48 6.14 -2.07
N PHE A 77 -6.44 6.93 -1.58
CA PHE A 77 -7.67 6.38 -0.97
C PHE A 77 -8.58 5.65 -1.96
N ASP A 78 -8.41 5.82 -3.28
CA ASP A 78 -9.17 5.06 -4.28
C ASP A 78 -8.83 3.56 -4.26
N ALA A 79 -7.70 3.18 -3.64
CA ALA A 79 -7.34 1.78 -3.43
C ALA A 79 -8.12 1.11 -2.28
N LEU A 80 -8.74 1.89 -1.40
CA LEU A 80 -9.51 1.37 -0.27
C LEU A 80 -10.82 0.76 -0.75
N ARG A 81 -11.21 -0.34 -0.12
CA ARG A 81 -12.48 -1.02 -0.37
C ARG A 81 -13.23 -1.22 0.95
N PRO A 82 -14.57 -1.38 0.93
CA PRO A 82 -15.34 -1.65 2.14
C PRO A 82 -14.89 -2.90 2.92
N ASP A 83 -14.21 -3.84 2.25
CA ASP A 83 -13.67 -5.06 2.85
C ASP A 83 -12.17 -5.00 3.18
N THR A 84 -11.49 -3.86 2.99
CA THR A 84 -10.10 -3.69 3.46
C THR A 84 -10.02 -3.91 4.97
N THR A 85 -9.16 -4.84 5.41
CA THR A 85 -9.00 -5.21 6.83
C THR A 85 -7.70 -4.73 7.44
N LEU A 86 -6.72 -4.33 6.62
CA LEU A 86 -5.45 -3.76 7.07
C LEU A 86 -5.05 -2.61 6.15
N VAL A 87 -4.62 -1.50 6.76
CA VAL A 87 -4.00 -0.36 6.07
C VAL A 87 -2.71 0.00 6.77
N THR A 88 -1.64 0.21 6.00
CA THR A 88 -0.45 0.93 6.47
C THR A 88 -0.39 2.28 5.78
N LEU A 89 0.10 3.28 6.51
CA LEU A 89 0.23 4.64 6.04
C LEU A 89 1.61 5.17 6.47
N GLY A 90 2.42 5.62 5.51
CA GLY A 90 3.72 6.24 5.76
C GLY A 90 4.36 6.71 4.48
#